data_AF-A0A9P7CCY3-F1
#
_entry.id   AF-A0A9P7CCY3-F1
#
_cell.length_a   1.000
_cell.length_b   1.000
_cell.length_c   1.000
_cell.angle_alpha   90.00
_cell.angle_beta   90.00
_cell.angle_gamma   90.00
#
_symmetry.space_group_name_H-M   'P 1'
#
loop_
_entity.id
_entity.type
_entity.pdbx_description
1 polymer ?
#
loop_
_entity_poly.entity_id
_entity_poly.type
_entity_poly.pdbx_seq_one_letter_code
_entity_poly.pdbx_strand_id
1 'polypeptide(L)'
;MRVPMDEVANETELYSRFIDPFLTGLFDDPDQGICLRWINDATLEAKAYADFTINRPDLCITKCCGVKWKSSLANGEAKPANSEKDRFALCNDLLKVAVFCKDGLDHQLMQGMLAIQIIGRTIKFYLLILPAKGLYVMLELATIKIPDSLQGLLRFVPELPNVLKILDVFHRVCVPVIDVASAKNRYTPTLPRQKFDQLFTISKDRKKPCHLKIRRN
;
A
#
# COMPACT_ATOMS: atom_id res chain seq x y z
N MET A 1 -8.34 18.98 30.37
CA MET A 1 -9.32 17.98 29.86
C MET A 1 -9.19 17.98 28.35
N ARG A 2 -8.48 17.00 27.75
CA ARG A 2 -8.44 16.87 26.29
C ARG A 2 -9.69 16.09 25.88
N VAL A 3 -10.55 16.75 25.11
CA VAL A 3 -11.73 16.14 24.51
C VAL A 3 -11.24 15.04 23.56
N PRO A 4 -11.74 13.80 23.64
CA PRO A 4 -11.50 12.83 22.58
C PRO A 4 -12.01 13.45 21.28
N MET A 5 -11.18 13.51 20.24
CA MET A 5 -11.66 13.93 18.93
C MET A 5 -12.59 12.84 18.39
N ASP A 6 -13.88 12.94 18.74
CA ASP A 6 -14.96 12.16 18.15
C ASP A 6 -15.29 12.64 16.71
N GLU A 7 -14.74 13.79 16.31
CA GLU A 7 -14.83 14.28 14.93
C GLU A 7 -13.97 13.43 14.00
N VAL A 8 -14.63 12.89 12.97
CA VAL A 8 -13.97 12.14 11.91
C VAL A 8 -13.15 13.12 11.08
N ALA A 9 -11.83 13.08 11.25
CA ALA A 9 -10.89 13.82 10.40
C ALA A 9 -11.19 13.52 8.92
N ASN A 10 -11.28 14.57 8.12
CA ASN A 10 -11.34 14.44 6.66
C ASN A 10 -10.01 13.88 6.13
N GLU A 11 -9.94 13.52 4.84
CA GLU A 11 -8.77 12.86 4.27
C GLU A 11 -7.48 13.68 4.42
N THR A 12 -7.54 15.00 4.14
CA THR A 12 -6.42 15.93 4.29
C THR A 12 -5.90 16.01 5.71
N GLU A 13 -6.82 16.15 6.67
CA GLU A 13 -6.46 16.18 8.08
C GLU A 13 -5.89 14.84 8.54
N LEU A 14 -6.48 13.73 8.07
CA LEU A 14 -6.04 12.39 8.40
C LEU A 14 -4.58 12.19 8.02
N TYR A 15 -4.23 12.42 6.75
CA TYR A 15 -2.86 12.15 6.31
C TYR A 15 -1.87 13.14 6.91
N SER A 16 -2.16 14.45 6.89
CA SER A 16 -1.18 15.46 7.32
C SER A 16 -0.90 15.45 8.82
N ARG A 17 -1.89 15.14 9.67
CA ARG A 17 -1.72 15.17 11.13
C ARG A 17 -1.29 13.86 11.75
N PHE A 18 -1.76 12.73 11.21
CA PHE A 18 -1.60 11.44 11.87
C PHE A 18 -0.73 10.48 11.08
N ILE A 19 -1.01 10.32 9.79
CA ILE A 19 -0.36 9.28 9.00
C ILE A 19 1.04 9.71 8.56
N ASP A 20 1.17 10.92 8.01
CA ASP A 20 2.42 11.43 7.45
C ASP A 20 3.54 11.48 8.49
N PRO A 21 3.36 12.06 9.70
CA PRO A 21 4.43 12.09 10.70
C PRO A 21 4.85 10.70 11.17
N PHE A 22 3.92 9.74 11.16
CA PHE A 22 4.21 8.37 11.55
C PHE A 22 4.97 7.62 10.45
N LEU A 23 4.49 7.66 9.21
CA LEU A 23 5.12 6.92 8.11
C LEU A 23 6.45 7.53 7.67
N THR A 24 6.58 8.86 7.62
CA THR A 24 7.87 9.52 7.32
C THR A 24 8.92 9.16 8.37
N GLY A 25 8.55 9.18 9.66
CA GLY A 25 9.44 8.74 10.73
C GLY A 25 9.85 7.26 10.68
N LEU A 26 9.14 6.43 9.93
CA LEU A 26 9.48 5.01 9.74
C LEU A 26 10.30 4.75 8.48
N PHE A 27 9.98 5.42 7.37
CA PHE A 27 10.48 5.04 6.04
C PHE A 27 11.36 6.09 5.37
N ASP A 28 11.31 7.35 5.78
CA ASP A 28 12.20 8.35 5.20
C ASP A 28 13.63 8.11 5.64
N ASP A 29 14.52 8.06 4.65
CA ASP A 29 15.96 7.97 4.85
C ASP A 29 16.61 8.86 3.77
N PRO A 30 16.70 10.18 4.02
CA PRO A 30 17.28 11.12 3.07
C PRO A 30 18.73 10.78 2.71
N ASP A 31 19.48 10.17 3.64
CA ASP A 31 20.88 9.77 3.42
C ASP A 31 20.97 8.63 2.40
N GLN A 32 19.97 7.75 2.35
CA GLN A 32 19.80 6.71 1.32
C GLN A 32 18.92 7.13 0.14
N GLY A 33 18.47 8.38 0.13
CA GLY A 33 17.58 8.93 -0.89
C GLY A 33 16.18 8.34 -0.88
N ILE A 34 15.71 7.76 0.23
CA ILE A 34 14.36 7.21 0.37
C ILE A 34 13.45 8.29 0.92
N CYS A 35 12.33 8.53 0.25
CA CYS A 35 11.35 9.53 0.63
C CYS A 35 9.92 9.04 0.37
N LEU A 36 9.10 9.13 1.40
CA LEU A 36 7.64 9.01 1.35
C LEU A 36 7.04 10.29 0.81
N ARG A 37 6.06 10.14 -0.07
CA ARG A 37 5.40 11.26 -0.74
C ARG A 37 3.91 10.98 -0.85
N TRP A 38 3.11 11.95 -0.44
CA TRP A 38 1.70 12.02 -0.82
C TRP A 38 1.63 12.57 -2.23
N ILE A 39 1.11 11.78 -3.16
CA ILE A 39 1.10 12.13 -4.58
C ILE A 39 -0.33 12.11 -5.11
N ASN A 40 -0.63 13.03 -6.02
CA ASN A 40 -1.81 12.99 -6.86
C ASN A 40 -1.37 12.95 -8.32
N ASP A 41 -0.43 12.05 -8.62
CA ASP A 41 0.24 11.95 -9.90
C ASP A 41 0.45 10.48 -10.31
N ALA A 42 0.68 10.27 -11.61
CA ALA A 42 0.95 8.95 -12.15
C ALA A 42 2.24 8.36 -11.54
N THR A 43 2.26 7.04 -11.38
CA THR A 43 3.44 6.33 -10.89
C THR A 43 4.60 6.45 -11.89
N LEU A 44 5.83 6.13 -11.44
CA LEU A 44 7.01 6.18 -12.31
C LEU A 44 6.86 5.28 -13.53
N GLU A 45 6.25 4.12 -13.34
CA GLU A 45 5.96 3.11 -14.37
C GLU A 45 4.93 3.65 -15.37
N ALA A 46 3.84 4.25 -14.89
CA ALA A 46 2.81 4.81 -15.75
C ALA A 46 3.27 6.03 -16.56
N LYS A 47 4.28 6.76 -16.09
CA LYS A 47 4.93 7.84 -16.85
C LYS A 47 5.91 7.30 -17.90
N ALA A 48 6.51 6.14 -17.66
CA ALA A 48 7.52 5.55 -18.53
C ALA A 48 6.92 4.70 -19.66
N TYR A 49 5.72 4.13 -19.46
CA TYR A 49 5.10 3.24 -20.43
C TYR A 49 3.59 3.51 -20.58
N ALA A 50 3.11 3.54 -21.82
CA ALA A 50 1.74 3.92 -22.17
C ALA A 50 0.66 2.89 -21.78
N ASP A 51 1.06 1.64 -21.48
CA ASP A 51 0.13 0.53 -21.25
C ASP A 51 -0.34 0.42 -19.78
N PHE A 52 0.13 1.29 -18.89
CA PHE A 52 -0.23 1.27 -17.48
C PHE A 52 -1.49 2.05 -17.15
N THR A 53 -2.02 1.74 -15.98
CA THR A 53 -3.19 2.42 -15.44
C THR A 53 -2.93 3.93 -15.29
N ILE A 54 -3.91 4.74 -15.71
CA ILE A 54 -3.95 6.18 -15.45
C ILE A 54 -4.28 6.51 -13.98
N ASN A 55 -4.56 5.49 -13.15
CA ASN A 55 -4.83 5.66 -11.74
C ASN A 55 -3.59 6.15 -11.01
N ARG A 56 -3.82 6.87 -9.91
CA ARG A 56 -2.79 7.53 -9.12
C ARG A 56 -2.91 7.01 -7.69
N PRO A 57 -1.84 6.47 -7.08
CA PRO A 57 -1.88 6.17 -5.66
C PRO A 57 -1.91 7.48 -4.87
N ASP A 58 -2.48 7.44 -3.66
CA ASP A 58 -2.49 8.61 -2.77
C ASP A 58 -1.08 8.84 -2.16
N LEU A 59 -0.31 7.76 -1.97
CA LEU A 59 1.05 7.83 -1.45
C LEU A 59 2.00 6.85 -2.15
N CYS A 60 3.28 7.21 -2.16
CA CYS A 60 4.35 6.39 -2.69
C CYS A 60 5.64 6.59 -1.86
N ILE A 61 6.37 5.51 -1.60
CA ILE A 61 7.74 5.58 -1.07
C ILE A 61 8.69 5.36 -2.25
N THR A 62 9.59 6.30 -2.49
CA THR A 62 10.50 6.24 -3.64
C THR A 62 11.94 6.44 -3.24
N LYS A 63 12.82 5.78 -3.99
CA LYS A 63 14.27 5.99 -3.92
C LYS A 63 14.73 6.93 -5.02
N CYS A 64 15.45 7.99 -4.65
CA CYS A 64 16.14 8.88 -5.58
C CYS A 64 17.58 8.42 -5.82
N CYS A 65 18.14 8.88 -6.94
CA CYS A 65 19.55 8.74 -7.26
C CYS A 65 20.03 10.10 -7.77
N GLY A 66 20.65 10.88 -6.88
CA GLY A 66 20.87 12.31 -7.11
C GLY A 66 19.55 13.07 -7.15
N VAL A 67 19.35 13.89 -8.19
CA VAL A 67 18.16 14.76 -8.32
C VAL A 67 16.94 14.08 -8.97
N LYS A 68 17.02 12.80 -9.33
CA LYS A 68 15.96 12.07 -10.03
C LYS A 68 15.40 10.93 -9.21
N TRP A 69 14.09 10.73 -9.29
CA TRP A 69 13.41 9.54 -8.78
C TRP A 69 13.77 8.33 -9.64
N LYS A 70 14.23 7.24 -9.01
CA LYS A 70 14.75 6.06 -9.71
C LYS A 70 13.80 4.87 -9.62
N SER A 71 13.27 4.61 -8.44
CA SER A 71 12.41 3.44 -8.20
C SER A 71 11.36 3.72 -7.13
N SER A 72 10.24 3.04 -7.26
CA SER A 72 9.15 2.93 -6.30
C SER A 72 9.47 1.75 -5.39
N LEU A 73 9.35 1.93 -4.08
CA LEU A 73 9.55 0.88 -3.08
C LEU A 73 8.22 0.48 -2.41
N ALA A 74 7.27 1.42 -2.38
CA ALA A 74 5.94 1.19 -1.87
C ALA A 74 4.90 2.06 -2.57
N ASN A 75 3.65 1.59 -2.63
CA ASN A 75 2.49 2.37 -3.04
C ASN A 75 1.36 2.18 -2.04
N GLY A 76 0.48 3.19 -1.92
CA GLY A 76 -0.66 3.08 -1.02
C GLY A 76 -1.82 4.00 -1.33
N GLU A 77 -2.94 3.69 -0.67
CA GLU A 77 -4.20 4.41 -0.74
C GLU A 77 -4.68 4.72 0.68
N ALA A 78 -5.29 5.88 0.86
CA ALA A 78 -5.82 6.35 2.13
C ALA A 78 -7.30 6.70 2.02
N LYS A 79 -8.07 6.33 3.04
CA LYS A 79 -9.47 6.72 3.18
C LYS A 79 -9.78 7.19 4.59
N PRO A 80 -10.67 8.18 4.76
CA PRO A 80 -11.14 8.59 6.08
C PRO A 80 -11.87 7.46 6.82
N ALA A 81 -12.04 7.59 8.14
CA ALA A 81 -12.62 6.51 8.96
C ALA A 81 -14.09 6.20 8.63
N ASN A 82 -14.85 7.19 8.15
CA ASN A 82 -16.21 6.97 7.62
C ASN A 82 -16.24 6.09 6.35
N SER A 83 -15.08 5.97 5.69
CA SER A 83 -14.66 5.00 4.67
C SER A 83 -15.04 3.54 4.96
N GLU A 84 -14.94 3.15 6.24
CA GLU A 84 -14.89 1.75 6.68
C GLU A 84 -16.10 0.92 6.24
N LYS A 85 -17.27 1.57 6.14
CA LYS A 85 -18.51 0.91 5.77
C LYS A 85 -18.67 0.70 4.26
N ASP A 86 -17.85 1.37 3.43
CA ASP A 86 -17.87 1.21 1.98
C ASP A 86 -16.85 0.13 1.56
N ARG A 87 -17.24 -1.14 1.73
CA ARG A 87 -16.37 -2.27 1.41
C ARG A 87 -15.99 -2.32 -0.07
N PHE A 88 -16.87 -1.83 -0.94
CA PHE A 88 -16.59 -1.76 -2.37
C PHE A 88 -15.42 -0.82 -2.64
N ALA A 89 -15.46 0.40 -2.12
CA ALA A 89 -14.38 1.37 -2.28
C ALA A 89 -13.06 0.82 -1.70
N LEU A 90 -13.08 0.26 -0.49
CA LEU A 90 -11.89 -0.27 0.16
C LEU A 90 -11.25 -1.44 -0.60
N CYS A 91 -12.05 -2.39 -1.08
CA CYS A 91 -11.55 -3.50 -1.89
C CYS A 91 -11.01 -3.01 -3.24
N ASN A 92 -11.67 -2.02 -3.83
CA ASN A 92 -11.23 -1.41 -5.07
C ASN A 92 -9.87 -0.71 -4.92
N ASP A 93 -9.69 0.04 -3.82
CA ASP A 93 -8.43 0.72 -3.52
C ASP A 93 -7.31 -0.28 -3.24
N LEU A 94 -7.58 -1.34 -2.46
CA LEU A 94 -6.61 -2.41 -2.25
C LEU A 94 -6.16 -3.08 -3.55
N LEU A 95 -7.10 -3.28 -4.48
CA LEU A 95 -6.79 -3.83 -5.80
C LEU A 95 -5.94 -2.86 -6.64
N LYS A 96 -6.22 -1.55 -6.59
CA LYS A 96 -5.36 -0.53 -7.23
C LYS A 96 -3.94 -0.61 -6.66
N VAL A 97 -3.79 -0.66 -5.34
CA VAL A 97 -2.48 -0.78 -4.68
C VAL A 97 -1.75 -2.05 -5.15
N ALA A 98 -2.44 -3.18 -5.22
CA ALA A 98 -1.86 -4.43 -5.70
C ALA A 98 -1.36 -4.32 -7.14
N VAL A 99 -2.11 -3.66 -8.02
CA VAL A 99 -1.71 -3.39 -9.41
C VAL A 99 -0.49 -2.47 -9.46
N PHE A 100 -0.48 -1.35 -8.74
CA PHE A 100 0.68 -0.44 -8.69
C PHE A 100 1.95 -1.16 -8.21
N CYS A 101 1.82 -1.98 -7.17
CA CYS A 101 2.93 -2.77 -6.66
C CYS A 101 3.39 -3.83 -7.65
N LYS A 102 2.47 -4.48 -8.37
CA LYS A 102 2.81 -5.47 -9.39
C LYS A 102 3.57 -4.82 -10.55
N ASP A 103 3.06 -3.71 -11.05
CA ASP A 103 3.65 -3.00 -12.17
C ASP A 103 5.05 -2.50 -11.79
N GLY A 104 5.21 -1.93 -10.59
CA GLY A 104 6.53 -1.58 -10.04
C GLY A 104 7.47 -2.78 -9.90
N LEU A 105 6.98 -3.91 -9.37
CA LEU A 105 7.75 -5.14 -9.20
C LEU A 105 8.31 -5.64 -10.54
N ASP A 106 7.46 -5.72 -11.56
CA ASP A 106 7.83 -6.26 -12.87
C ASP A 106 8.78 -5.31 -13.63
N HIS A 107 8.52 -4.00 -13.61
CA HIS A 107 9.26 -3.03 -14.45
C HIS A 107 10.56 -2.59 -13.83
N GLN A 108 10.57 -2.42 -12.51
CA GLN A 108 11.76 -2.01 -11.77
C GLN A 108 12.62 -3.22 -11.36
N LEU A 109 12.16 -4.43 -11.69
CA LEU A 109 12.85 -5.69 -11.39
C LEU A 109 13.10 -5.82 -9.89
N MET A 110 12.05 -5.68 -9.09
CA MET A 110 12.13 -5.72 -7.63
C MET A 110 11.86 -7.13 -7.10
N GLN A 111 12.50 -7.48 -5.98
CA GLN A 111 12.26 -8.75 -5.30
C GLN A 111 10.92 -8.75 -4.56
N GLY A 112 10.49 -7.60 -4.06
CA GLY A 112 9.18 -7.35 -3.52
C GLY A 112 8.85 -5.87 -3.45
N MET A 113 7.58 -5.59 -3.19
CA MET A 113 7.04 -4.23 -3.10
C MET A 113 6.15 -4.13 -1.87
N LEU A 114 6.32 -3.06 -1.09
CA LEU A 114 5.45 -2.80 0.06
C LEU A 114 4.14 -2.15 -0.43
N ALA A 115 3.02 -2.65 0.05
CA ALA A 115 1.69 -2.12 -0.23
C ALA A 115 1.09 -1.58 1.07
N ILE A 116 0.52 -0.38 1.02
CA ILE A 116 0.00 0.32 2.21
C ILE A 116 -1.49 0.64 1.97
N GLN A 117 -2.34 0.23 2.90
CA GLN A 117 -3.76 0.61 2.90
C GLN A 117 -4.10 1.28 4.22
N ILE A 118 -4.62 2.52 4.14
CA ILE A 118 -4.94 3.32 5.32
C ILE A 118 -6.45 3.56 5.38
N ILE A 119 -7.06 3.27 6.52
CA ILE A 119 -8.49 3.50 6.78
C ILE A 119 -8.61 4.20 8.14
N GLY A 120 -8.91 5.50 8.11
CA GLY A 120 -8.73 6.34 9.29
C GLY A 120 -7.28 6.21 9.78
N ARG A 121 -7.09 5.99 11.08
CA ARG A 121 -5.76 5.81 11.69
C ARG A 121 -5.25 4.37 11.67
N THR A 122 -5.95 3.45 11.03
CA THR A 122 -5.53 2.06 10.90
C THR A 122 -4.78 1.88 9.60
N ILE A 123 -3.54 1.40 9.68
CA ILE A 123 -2.67 1.11 8.54
C ILE A 123 -2.52 -0.40 8.42
N LYS A 124 -2.79 -0.93 7.24
CA LYS A 124 -2.47 -2.31 6.87
C LYS A 124 -1.27 -2.29 5.93
N PHE A 125 -0.26 -3.06 6.30
CA PHE A 125 0.95 -3.25 5.50
C PHE A 125 0.91 -4.62 4.83
N TYR A 126 1.19 -4.66 3.54
CA TYR A 126 1.29 -5.89 2.78
C TYR A 126 2.62 -5.95 2.04
N LEU A 127 3.09 -7.16 1.77
CA LEU A 127 4.23 -7.42 0.91
C LEU A 127 3.74 -8.12 -0.36
N LEU A 128 3.99 -7.52 -1.53
CA LEU A 128 3.80 -8.18 -2.81
C LEU A 128 5.12 -8.81 -3.28
N ILE A 129 5.07 -10.11 -3.61
CA ILE A 129 6.20 -10.88 -4.15
C ILE A 129 5.75 -11.80 -5.31
N LEU A 130 6.73 -12.28 -6.08
CA LEU A 130 6.56 -13.25 -7.16
C LEU A 130 7.34 -14.55 -6.88
N PRO A 131 6.82 -15.45 -6.02
CA PRO A 131 7.51 -16.68 -5.65
C PRO A 131 7.69 -17.66 -6.82
N ALA A 132 6.77 -17.70 -7.77
CA ALA A 132 6.80 -18.62 -8.91
C ALA A 132 6.25 -17.95 -10.18
N LYS A 133 6.46 -18.59 -11.34
CA LYS A 133 6.02 -18.06 -12.64
C LYS A 133 4.51 -17.76 -12.63
N GLY A 134 4.15 -16.51 -12.86
CA GLY A 134 2.78 -16.01 -12.90
C GLY A 134 2.04 -16.01 -11.57
N LEU A 135 2.66 -16.40 -10.45
CA LEU A 135 2.04 -16.46 -9.14
C LEU A 135 2.46 -15.28 -8.28
N TYR A 136 1.68 -14.20 -8.34
CA TYR A 136 1.86 -13.03 -7.48
C TYR A 136 1.14 -13.24 -6.16
N VAL A 137 1.81 -12.94 -5.05
CA VAL A 137 1.26 -13.10 -3.70
C VAL A 137 1.39 -11.78 -2.95
N MET A 138 0.27 -11.28 -2.43
CA MET A 138 0.21 -10.12 -1.55
C MET A 138 -0.11 -10.57 -0.13
N LEU A 139 0.87 -10.54 0.76
CA LEU A 139 0.79 -11.04 2.13
C LEU A 139 0.58 -9.89 3.12
N GLU A 140 -0.44 -9.94 3.98
CA GLU A 140 -0.57 -8.97 5.07
C GLU A 140 0.56 -9.20 6.08
N LEU A 141 1.40 -8.18 6.30
CA LEU A 141 2.51 -8.23 7.25
C LEU A 141 2.04 -7.95 8.67
N ALA A 142 1.26 -6.87 8.84
CA ALA A 142 0.63 -6.45 10.08
C ALA A 142 -0.42 -5.35 9.84
N THR A 143 -1.30 -5.20 10.82
CA THR A 143 -2.24 -4.08 10.93
C THR A 143 -1.86 -3.27 12.16
N ILE A 144 -1.67 -1.96 12.00
CA ILE A 144 -1.24 -1.05 13.06
C ILE A 144 -2.24 0.10 13.18
N LYS A 145 -2.64 0.44 14.41
CA LYS A 145 -3.49 1.62 14.66
C LYS A 145 -2.67 2.73 15.29
N ILE A 146 -2.59 3.89 14.64
CA ILE A 146 -1.88 5.06 15.15
C ILE A 146 -2.61 5.62 16.38
N PRO A 147 -1.88 5.85 17.49
CA PRO A 147 -2.46 6.42 18.70
C PRO A 147 -2.97 7.85 18.48
N ASP A 148 -4.11 8.20 19.09
CA ASP A 148 -4.70 9.56 19.10
C ASP A 148 -4.33 10.37 20.34
N SER A 149 -3.68 9.74 21.31
CA SER A 149 -3.50 10.28 22.65
C SER A 149 -2.29 9.65 23.31
N LEU A 150 -1.75 10.32 24.33
CA LEU A 150 -0.65 9.79 25.14
C LEU A 150 -1.00 8.45 25.81
N GLN A 151 -2.27 8.28 26.21
CA GLN A 151 -2.76 7.00 26.73
C GLN A 151 -2.77 5.91 25.64
N GLY A 152 -3.15 6.27 24.42
CA GLY A 152 -3.04 5.39 23.25
C GLY A 152 -1.60 5.02 22.92
N LEU A 153 -0.63 5.92 23.14
CA LEU A 153 0.78 5.67 22.85
C LEU A 153 1.36 4.55 23.72
N LEU A 154 0.99 4.45 25.00
CA LEU A 154 1.40 3.33 25.84
C LEU A 154 0.86 1.99 25.31
N ARG A 155 -0.35 2.01 24.73
CA ARG A 155 -0.95 0.83 24.10
C ARG A 155 -0.32 0.49 22.74
N PHE A 156 0.51 1.38 22.19
CA PHE A 156 1.24 1.15 20.95
C PHE A 156 2.55 0.39 21.18
N VAL A 157 3.12 0.41 22.39
CA VAL A 157 4.39 -0.29 22.69
C VAL A 157 4.36 -1.78 22.29
N PRO A 158 3.29 -2.55 22.55
CA PRO A 158 3.21 -3.94 22.10
C PRO A 158 3.18 -4.13 20.57
N GLU A 159 2.90 -3.08 19.79
CA GLU A 159 2.92 -3.10 18.32
C GLU A 159 4.33 -2.89 17.73
N LEU A 160 5.31 -2.49 18.54
CA LEU A 160 6.68 -2.25 18.06
C LEU A 160 7.31 -3.45 17.35
N PRO A 161 7.14 -4.71 17.80
CA PRO A 161 7.62 -5.88 17.04
C PRO A 161 7.03 -5.97 15.63
N ASN A 162 5.76 -5.58 15.45
CA ASN A 162 5.13 -5.53 14.12
C ASN A 162 5.74 -4.43 13.26
N VAL A 163 6.00 -3.24 13.83
CA VAL A 163 6.70 -2.15 13.15
C VAL A 163 8.09 -2.60 12.70
N LEU A 164 8.88 -3.19 13.60
CA LEU A 164 10.22 -3.68 13.29
C LEU A 164 10.21 -4.78 12.22
N LYS A 165 9.22 -5.68 12.25
CA LYS A 165 9.03 -6.68 11.19
C LYS A 165 8.76 -6.03 9.83
N ILE A 166 7.91 -5.00 9.78
CA ILE A 166 7.64 -4.28 8.53
C ILE A 166 8.90 -3.62 8.00
N LEU A 167 9.68 -2.96 8.88
CA LEU A 167 10.94 -2.30 8.50
C LEU A 167 11.98 -3.31 8.01
N ASP A 168 12.16 -4.45 8.71
CA ASP A 168 13.06 -5.53 8.28
C ASP A 168 12.68 -6.03 6.88
N VAL A 169 11.38 -6.32 6.66
CA VAL A 169 10.89 -6.77 5.35
C VAL A 169 11.10 -5.70 4.29
N PHE A 170 10.83 -4.43 4.60
CA PHE A 170 11.04 -3.31 3.69
C PHE A 170 12.50 -3.24 3.24
N HIS A 171 13.44 -3.18 4.17
CA HIS A 171 14.86 -3.06 3.85
C HIS A 171 15.45 -4.30 3.16
N ARG A 172 14.99 -5.50 3.54
CA ARG A 172 15.54 -6.76 3.03
C ARG A 172 14.94 -7.20 1.71
N VAL A 173 13.66 -6.91 1.47
CA VAL A 173 12.88 -7.48 0.35
C VAL A 173 12.50 -6.42 -0.69
N CYS A 174 12.30 -5.16 -0.30
CA CYS A 174 11.98 -4.08 -1.25
C CYS A 174 13.25 -3.55 -1.93
N VAL A 175 13.97 -4.46 -2.58
CA VAL A 175 15.25 -4.23 -3.25
C VAL A 175 15.23 -4.81 -4.68
N PRO A 176 16.10 -4.35 -5.59
CA PRO A 176 16.21 -4.95 -6.92
C PRO A 176 16.61 -6.43 -6.86
N VAL A 177 16.10 -7.23 -7.80
CA VAL A 177 16.49 -8.62 -7.96
C VAL A 177 17.94 -8.75 -8.40
N ILE A 178 18.61 -9.79 -7.92
CA ILE A 178 19.98 -10.14 -8.34
C ILE A 178 19.95 -10.87 -9.69
N ASP A 179 19.07 -11.87 -9.83
CA ASP A 179 18.91 -12.66 -11.06
C ASP A 179 17.76 -12.11 -11.92
N VAL A 180 18.11 -11.14 -12.76
CA VAL A 180 17.18 -10.46 -13.68
C VAL A 180 16.57 -11.41 -14.71
N ALA A 181 17.35 -12.38 -15.22
CA ALA A 181 16.87 -13.28 -16.27
C ALA A 181 15.77 -14.21 -15.72
N SER A 182 16.01 -14.80 -14.55
CA SER A 182 15.02 -15.63 -13.85
C SER A 182 13.79 -14.84 -13.44
N ALA A 183 13.96 -13.59 -12.99
CA ALA A 183 12.84 -12.73 -12.61
C ALA A 183 11.95 -12.42 -13.82
N LYS A 184 12.53 -12.01 -14.95
CA LYS A 184 11.80 -11.73 -16.21
C LYS A 184 11.02 -12.92 -16.73
N ASN A 185 11.58 -14.13 -16.62
CA ASN A 185 10.92 -15.35 -17.05
C ASN A 185 9.71 -15.74 -16.20
N ARG A 186 9.57 -15.16 -15.00
CA ARG A 186 8.44 -15.41 -14.09
C ARG A 186 7.28 -14.45 -14.28
N TYR A 187 7.48 -13.28 -14.87
CA TYR A 187 6.44 -12.26 -14.99
C TYR A 187 5.29 -12.69 -15.90
N THR A 188 4.10 -12.18 -15.60
CA THR A 188 2.94 -12.26 -16.49
C THR A 188 2.28 -10.90 -16.63
N PRO A 189 1.73 -10.54 -17.80
CA PRO A 189 1.07 -9.26 -18.00
C PRO A 189 -0.01 -8.99 -16.95
N THR A 190 -0.10 -7.74 -16.50
CA THR A 190 -1.19 -7.29 -15.62
C THR A 190 -2.52 -7.43 -16.37
N LEU A 191 -3.53 -7.98 -15.69
CA LEU A 191 -4.86 -8.13 -16.30
C LEU A 191 -5.47 -6.75 -16.59
N PRO A 192 -6.21 -6.59 -17.70
CA PRO A 192 -6.90 -5.35 -17.99
C PRO A 192 -7.91 -4.99 -16.90
N ARG A 193 -8.07 -3.69 -16.66
CA ARG A 193 -8.96 -3.17 -15.63
C ARG A 193 -10.41 -3.68 -15.76
N GLN A 194 -10.90 -3.85 -16.99
CA GLN A 194 -12.26 -4.35 -17.23
C GLN A 194 -12.49 -5.76 -16.66
N LYS A 195 -11.44 -6.60 -16.59
CA LYS A 195 -11.54 -7.95 -15.98
C LYS A 195 -11.67 -7.87 -14.47
N PHE A 196 -11.04 -6.88 -13.84
CA PHE A 196 -11.18 -6.62 -12.43
C PHE A 196 -12.56 -6.05 -12.09
N ASP A 197 -13.08 -5.14 -12.93
CA ASP A 197 -14.40 -4.55 -12.70
C ASP A 197 -15.52 -5.61 -12.69
N GLN A 198 -15.35 -6.72 -13.42
CA GLN A 198 -16.26 -7.88 -13.40
C GLN A 198 -16.30 -8.61 -12.04
N LEU A 199 -15.27 -8.46 -11.20
CA LEU A 199 -15.25 -9.04 -9.86
C LEU A 199 -16.19 -8.29 -8.90
N PHE A 200 -16.56 -7.05 -9.24
CA PHE A 200 -17.41 -6.23 -8.41
C PHE A 200 -18.84 -6.18 -8.97
N THR A 201 -19.82 -6.44 -8.12
CA THR A 201 -21.24 -6.29 -8.50
C THR A 201 -21.68 -4.86 -8.26
N ILE A 202 -22.03 -4.12 -9.31
CA ILE A 202 -22.51 -2.72 -9.24
C ILE A 202 -23.76 -2.58 -8.35
N SER A 203 -24.56 -3.65 -8.22
CA SER A 203 -25.86 -3.69 -7.54
C SER A 203 -25.84 -4.17 -6.08
N LYS A 204 -24.69 -4.53 -5.49
CA LYS A 204 -24.64 -5.00 -4.09
C LYS A 204 -24.47 -3.82 -3.14
N ASP A 205 -25.40 -3.70 -2.21
CA ASP A 205 -25.39 -2.77 -1.08
C ASP A 205 -23.98 -2.66 -0.46
N ARG A 206 -23.40 -1.46 -0.56
CA ARG A 206 -22.01 -1.14 -0.17
C ARG A 206 -21.71 -1.42 1.30
N LYS A 207 -22.77 -1.55 2.12
CA LYS A 207 -22.73 -1.78 3.56
C LYS A 207 -22.95 -3.25 3.97
N LYS A 208 -23.24 -4.17 3.03
CA LYS A 208 -23.52 -5.57 3.40
C LYS A 208 -22.25 -6.32 3.84
N PRO A 209 -22.33 -7.13 4.91
CA PRO A 209 -21.25 -8.05 5.25
C PRO A 209 -21.00 -9.07 4.12
N CYS A 210 -19.73 -9.22 3.75
CA CYS A 210 -19.30 -10.20 2.75
C CYS A 210 -19.36 -11.60 3.37
N HIS A 211 -20.50 -12.28 3.20
CA HIS A 211 -20.62 -13.69 3.52
C HIS A 211 -20.07 -14.50 2.35
N LEU A 212 -18.74 -14.60 2.25
CA LEU A 212 -18.13 -15.67 1.47
C LEU A 212 -18.51 -16.98 2.15
N LYS A 213 -19.65 -17.56 1.75
CA LYS A 213 -19.97 -18.94 2.05
C LYS A 213 -18.93 -19.78 1.34
N ILE A 214 -17.93 -20.22 2.11
CA ILE A 214 -17.02 -21.29 1.73
C ILE A 214 -17.91 -22.48 1.37
N ARG A 215 -18.17 -22.70 0.08
CA ARG A 215 -18.62 -24.00 -0.40
C ARG A 215 -17.39 -24.89 -0.36
N ARG A 216 -17.20 -25.57 0.77
CA ARG A 216 -16.39 -26.78 0.83
C ARG A 216 -17.14 -27.82 0.00
N ASN A 217 -16.55 -28.23 -1.12
CA ASN A 217 -16.79 -29.56 -1.67
C ASN A 217 -15.70 -30.47 -1.09
#